data_AF-A0A945ED94-F1
#
_entry.id   AF-A0A945ED94-F1
#
_cell.length_a   1.000
_cell.length_b   1.000
_cell.length_c   1.000
_cell.angle_alpha   90.00
_cell.angle_beta   90.00
_cell.angle_gamma   90.00
#
_symmetry.space_group_name_H-M   'P 1'
#
loop_
_entity.id
_entity.type
_entity.pdbx_description
1 polymer ?
#
loop_
_entity_poly.entity_id
_entity_poly.type
_entity_poly.pdbx_seq_one_letter_code
_entity_poly.pdbx_strand_id
1 'polypeptide(L)' 'NTNGLIRQYFPKGTDFNKVTDSQIEFVMKRLNTRPRKTRGGKQPVELFLGKAVDLLTA' A
#
# COMPACT_ATOMS: atom_id res chain seq x y z
N ASN A 1 -1.13 -5.49 9.74
CA ASN A 1 -2.44 -5.49 9.04
C ASN A 1 -2.59 -4.18 8.25
N THR A 2 -2.92 -4.24 6.96
CA THR A 2 -3.04 -3.07 6.04
C THR A 2 -4.06 -2.03 6.52
N ASN A 3 -5.18 -2.47 7.10
CA ASN A 3 -6.23 -1.58 7.57
C ASN A 3 -5.75 -0.67 8.71
N GLY A 4 -4.87 -1.19 9.58
CA GLY A 4 -4.26 -0.38 10.63
C GLY A 4 -3.35 0.72 10.08
N LEU A 5 -2.74 0.50 8.91
CA LEU A 5 -1.84 1.46 8.28
C LEU A 5 -2.60 2.53 7.50
N ILE A 6 -3.69 2.16 6.84
CA ILE A 6 -4.61 3.12 6.22
C ILE A 6 -5.20 4.04 7.30
N ARG A 7 -5.57 3.49 8.46
CA ARG A 7 -6.12 4.26 9.58
C ARG A 7 -5.14 5.25 10.23
N GLN A 8 -3.85 5.16 9.94
CA GLN A 8 -2.87 6.20 10.33
C GLN A 8 -3.05 7.50 9.54
N TYR A 9 -3.69 7.43 8.37
CA TYR A 9 -3.95 8.58 7.48
C TYR A 9 -5.44 8.92 7.39
N PHE A 10 -6.31 7.91 7.39
CA PHE A 10 -7.76 8.05 7.34
C PHE A 10 -8.39 7.33 8.55
N PRO A 11 -8.50 8.01 9.71
CA PRO A 11 -9.08 7.44 10.91
C PRO A 11 -10.48 6.84 10.68
N LYS A 12 -10.94 6.00 11.62
CA LYS A 12 -12.29 5.44 11.53
C LYS A 12 -13.31 6.59 11.50
N GLY A 13 -14.22 6.57 10.53
CA GLY A 13 -15.22 7.61 10.33
C GLY A 13 -14.80 8.73 9.37
N THR A 14 -13.61 8.64 8.74
CA THR A 14 -13.28 9.52 7.61
C THR A 14 -14.33 9.37 6.51
N ASP A 15 -14.93 10.50 6.13
CA ASP A 15 -15.78 10.61 4.94
C ASP A 15 -14.90 10.69 3.70
N PHE A 16 -14.82 9.60 2.95
CA PHE A 16 -13.98 9.50 1.77
C PHE A 16 -14.45 10.38 0.59
N ASN A 17 -15.68 10.90 0.61
CA ASN A 17 -16.13 11.86 -0.39
C ASN A 17 -15.43 13.22 -0.26
N LYS A 18 -14.82 13.49 0.91
CA LYS A 18 -14.06 14.72 1.17
C LYS A 18 -12.55 14.52 1.03
N VAL A 19 -12.11 13.29 0.76
CA VAL A 19 -10.71 12.97 0.54
C VAL A 19 -10.39 13.21 -0.93
N THR A 20 -9.35 13.99 -1.22
CA THR A 20 -8.96 14.29 -2.58
C THR A 20 -8.11 13.16 -3.17
N ASP A 21 -8.13 13.01 -4.49
CA ASP A 21 -7.28 12.05 -5.19
C ASP A 21 -5.79 12.25 -4.86
N SER A 22 -5.34 13.50 -4.72
CA SER A 22 -3.96 13.80 -4.32
C SER A 22 -3.61 13.29 -2.92
N GLN A 23 -4.56 13.33 -1.97
CA GLN A 23 -4.36 12.72 -0.65
C GLN A 23 -4.28 11.21 -0.74
N ILE A 24 -5.14 10.59 -1.57
CA ILE A 24 -5.12 9.15 -1.82
C ILE A 24 -3.78 8.75 -2.43
N GLU A 25 -3.32 9.44 -3.47
CA GLU A 25 -2.05 9.17 -4.16
C GLU A 25 -0.86 9.30 -3.21
N PHE A 26 -0.83 10.36 -2.39
CA PHE A 26 0.20 10.55 -1.38
C PHE A 26 0.26 9.37 -0.40
N VAL A 27 -0.89 8.94 0.13
CA VAL A 27 -0.96 7.83 1.07
C VAL A 27 -0.59 6.51 0.38
N MET A 28 -1.06 6.27 -0.84
CA MET A 28 -0.70 5.10 -1.64
C MET A 28 0.81 5.01 -1.86
N LYS A 29 1.45 6.11 -2.28
CA LYS A 29 2.91 6.17 -2.46
C LYS A 29 3.62 5.82 -1.18
N ARG A 30 3.23 6.43 -0.05
CA ARG A 30 3.85 6.12 1.26
C ARG A 30 3.63 4.68 1.69
N LEU A 31 2.45 4.10 1.47
CA LEU A 31 2.18 2.71 1.87
C LEU A 31 2.92 1.70 1.01
N ASN A 32 3.05 1.97 -0.28
CA ASN A 32 3.71 1.12 -1.28
C ASN A 32 5.23 1.16 -1.18
N THR A 33 5.81 2.30 -0.77
CA THR A 33 7.26 2.43 -0.55
C THR A 33 7.70 2.12 0.90
N ARG A 34 6.77 1.81 1.80
CA ARG A 34 7.10 1.53 3.21
C ARG A 34 7.69 0.13 3.38
N PRO A 35 8.94 0.00 3.85
CA PRO A 35 9.55 -1.29 4.22
C PRO A 35 8.68 -2.07 5.22
N ARG A 36 8.45 -3.36 4.97
CA ARG A 36 7.65 -4.23 5.84
C ARG A 36 8.55 -5.25 6.52
N LYS A 37 8.65 -5.21 7.86
CA LYS A 37 9.35 -6.23 8.64
C LYS A 37 8.86 -7.65 8.33
N THR A 38 7.55 -7.83 8.16
CA THR A 38 6.93 -9.11 7.78
C THR A 38 7.29 -9.60 6.38
N ARG A 39 7.93 -8.77 5.55
CA ARG A 39 8.43 -9.11 4.21
C ARG A 39 9.96 -9.01 4.14
N GLY A 40 10.65 -9.19 5.27
CA GLY A 40 12.11 -9.09 5.34
C GLY A 40 12.64 -7.69 5.04
N GLY A 41 11.86 -6.65 5.33
CA GLY A 41 12.22 -5.26 5.05
C GLY A 41 11.92 -4.79 3.63
N LYS A 42 11.45 -5.67 2.73
CA LYS A 42 11.09 -5.28 1.36
C LYS A 42 9.88 -4.36 1.33
N GLN A 43 9.87 -3.46 0.35
CA GLN A 43 8.75 -2.57 0.08
C GLN A 43 7.67 -3.33 -0.71
N PRO A 44 6.37 -3.09 -0.47
CA PRO A 44 5.31 -3.70 -1.28
C PRO A 44 5.53 -3.51 -2.79
N VAL A 45 5.91 -2.29 -3.21
CA VAL A 45 6.14 -1.96 -4.61
C VAL A 45 7.21 -2.85 -5.28
N GLU A 46 8.30 -3.19 -4.57
CA GLU A 46 9.35 -4.07 -5.06
C GLU A 46 8.85 -5.50 -5.30
N LEU A 47 7.89 -5.97 -4.47
CA LEU A 47 7.35 -7.31 -4.56
C LEU A 47 6.31 -7.47 -5.69
N PHE A 48 5.62 -6.39 -6.05
CA PHE A 48 4.59 -6.39 -7.09
C PHE A 48 5.15 -6.00 -8.46
N LEU A 49 6.04 -4.99 -8.54
CA LEU A 49 6.67 -4.60 -9.81
C LEU A 49 7.70 -5.62 -10.30
N GLY A 50 8.28 -6.43 -9.40
CA GLY A 50 9.23 -7.49 -9.74
C GLY A 50 8.60 -8.84 -10.12
N LYS A 51 7.27 -8.96 -10.16
CA LYS A 51 6.56 -10.17 -10.56
C LYS A 51 5.70 -9.91 -11.80
N ALA A 52 6.34 -9.91 -12.97
CA ALA A 52 5.69 -10.53 -14.12
C ALA A 52 5.49 -12.00 -13.70
N VAL A 53 4.26 -12.36 -13.37
CA VAL A 53 3.97 -13.71 -12.89
C VAL A 53 4.04 -14.61 -14.11
N ASP A 54 5.10 -15.41 -14.22
CA ASP A 54 5.08 -16.62 -15.06
C ASP A 54 4.08 -17.59 -14.44
N LEU A 55 2.79 -17.37 -14.71
CA LEU A 55 1.70 -18.29 -14.38
C LEU A 55 1.61 -19.46 -15.38
N LEU A 56 2.65 -19.67 -16.21
CA LEU A 56 2.72 -20.71 -17.24
C LEU A 56 3.77 -21.81 -16.95
N THR A 57 4.45 -21.79 -15.80
CA THR A 57 5.52 -22.77 -15.50
C THR A 57 5.32 -23.53 -14.18
N ALA A 58 4.11 -24.01 -13.90
CA ALA A 58 3.87 -25.06 -12.91
C ALA A 58 2.73 -25.99 -13.36
#